data_AF-A0A165D7U1-F1
#
_entry.id   AF-A0A165D7U1-F1
#
_cell.length_a   1.000
_cell.length_b   1.000
_cell.length_c   1.000
_cell.angle_alpha   90.00
_cell.angle_beta   90.00
_cell.angle_gamma   90.00
#
_symmetry.space_group_name_H-M   'P 1'
#
loop_
_entity.id
_entity.type
_entity.pdbx_description
1 polymer ?
#
loop_
_entity_poly.entity_id
_entity_poly.type
_entity_poly.pdbx_seq_one_letter_code
_entity_poly.pdbx_strand_id
1 'polypeptide(L)'
;MASDQNFSQALATWKEINLTELQKTLDSQGLEIVENQKESVVGRKSLADKTKEFRRIPDEEKLSEVKTLLKAYQIEIDNLTRRSKLAENSFLNVYKLLAEAPDPYPLLDVASDQSVKVAEARGLESEVMRLREENGELRKKVAEVNALEGAKKKADTRVEQLEEKMEGMIQEKVTQKENELNATYDEKIRNYEERERDLTKQVQVARDQIRDLRNFSETSQAKLLDQSQRQDQEVMSRLAELEMLESDLERANSRVASVERRNELLRAEIEAVRSGSETADKYVLIKACDEPEVDLSQGQGPGESDCRAGSGDGSSIASLR
;
A
#
# COMPACT_ATOMS: atom_id res chain seq x y z
N MET A 1 -71.02 1.78 -36.76
CA MET A 1 -71.66 2.19 -38.02
C MET A 1 -73.14 2.49 -37.80
N ALA A 2 -74.03 1.49 -37.83
CA ALA A 2 -75.48 1.71 -37.67
C ALA A 2 -75.85 2.33 -36.30
N SER A 3 -75.17 1.90 -35.23
CA SER A 3 -75.23 2.52 -33.89
C SER A 3 -74.97 4.04 -33.94
N ASP A 4 -73.92 4.45 -34.64
CA ASP A 4 -73.38 5.80 -34.59
C ASP A 4 -74.21 6.75 -35.45
N GLN A 5 -74.80 6.23 -36.53
CA GLN A 5 -75.84 6.91 -37.30
C GLN A 5 -77.08 7.15 -36.43
N ASN A 6 -77.55 6.13 -35.69
CA ASN A 6 -78.68 6.29 -34.77
C ASN A 6 -78.37 7.32 -33.66
N PHE A 7 -77.17 7.30 -33.06
CA PHE A 7 -76.78 8.29 -32.04
C PHE A 7 -76.65 9.71 -32.60
N SER A 8 -76.07 9.87 -33.80
CA SER A 8 -75.97 11.19 -34.45
C SER A 8 -77.34 11.73 -34.84
N GLN A 9 -78.24 10.87 -35.32
CA GLN A 9 -79.62 11.25 -35.65
C GLN A 9 -80.42 11.58 -34.38
N ALA A 10 -80.26 10.79 -33.31
CA ALA A 10 -80.89 11.06 -32.02
C ALA A 10 -80.47 12.41 -31.43
N LEU A 11 -79.18 12.76 -31.50
CA LEU A 11 -78.68 14.07 -31.08
C LEU A 11 -79.25 15.22 -31.93
N ALA A 12 -79.50 15.00 -33.22
CA ALA A 12 -80.19 15.98 -34.07
C ALA A 12 -81.67 16.13 -33.64
N THR A 13 -82.40 15.03 -33.48
CA THR A 13 -83.81 15.04 -33.06
C THR A 13 -84.00 15.71 -31.68
N TRP A 14 -83.18 15.37 -30.68
CA TRP A 14 -83.26 16.01 -29.35
C TRP A 14 -82.89 17.50 -29.37
N LYS A 15 -82.03 17.92 -30.30
CA LYS A 15 -81.70 19.33 -30.53
C LYS A 15 -82.82 20.09 -31.25
N GLU A 16 -83.53 19.45 -32.17
CA GLU A 16 -84.68 20.02 -32.89
C GLU A 16 -85.93 20.12 -32.00
N ILE A 17 -86.18 19.12 -31.14
CA ILE A 17 -87.23 19.15 -30.11
C ILE A 17 -87.05 20.34 -29.15
N ASN A 18 -85.80 20.75 -28.90
CA ASN A 18 -85.43 21.91 -28.09
C ASN A 18 -86.25 22.03 -26.80
N LEU A 19 -86.01 21.11 -25.86
CA LEU A 19 -86.78 20.96 -24.62
C LEU A 19 -86.99 22.29 -23.86
N THR A 20 -86.03 23.21 -23.90
CA THR A 20 -86.13 24.54 -23.27
C THR A 20 -87.22 25.43 -23.89
N GLU A 21 -87.50 25.32 -25.18
CA GLU A 21 -88.56 26.08 -25.86
C GLU A 21 -89.90 25.33 -25.83
N LEU A 22 -89.86 24.00 -25.94
CA LEU A 22 -91.04 23.15 -25.74
C LEU A 22 -91.61 23.33 -24.33
N GLN A 23 -90.75 23.44 -23.30
CA GLN A 23 -91.18 23.71 -21.92
C GLN A 23 -91.95 25.04 -21.81
N LYS A 24 -91.41 26.16 -22.31
CA LYS A 24 -92.12 27.46 -22.28
C LYS A 24 -93.47 27.40 -23.00
N THR A 25 -93.52 26.69 -24.12
CA THR A 25 -94.74 26.48 -24.90
C THR A 25 -95.78 25.70 -24.09
N LEU A 26 -95.34 24.66 -23.37
CA LEU A 26 -96.17 23.87 -22.47
C LEU A 26 -96.63 24.64 -21.23
N ASP A 27 -95.76 25.45 -20.63
CA ASP A 27 -96.12 26.31 -19.49
C ASP A 27 -97.23 27.29 -19.89
N SER A 28 -97.11 27.92 -21.07
CA SER A 28 -98.14 28.81 -21.62
C SER A 28 -99.46 28.08 -21.91
N GLN A 29 -99.41 26.91 -22.54
CA GLN A 29 -100.60 26.09 -22.82
C GLN A 29 -101.25 25.55 -21.54
N GLY A 30 -100.46 25.19 -20.53
CA GLY A 30 -100.93 24.75 -19.23
C GLY A 30 -101.68 25.87 -18.48
N LEU A 31 -101.13 27.09 -18.48
CA LEU A 31 -101.81 28.27 -17.94
C LEU A 31 -103.12 28.57 -18.66
N GLU A 32 -103.13 28.50 -20.00
CA GLU A 32 -104.33 28.70 -20.81
C GLU A 32 -105.39 27.62 -20.54
N ILE A 33 -105.00 26.35 -20.41
CA ILE A 33 -105.91 25.25 -20.04
C ILE A 33 -106.49 25.48 -18.63
N VAL A 34 -105.70 25.94 -17.66
CA VAL A 34 -106.17 26.27 -16.31
C VAL A 34 -107.16 27.45 -16.31
N GLU A 35 -106.94 28.49 -17.11
CA GLU A 35 -107.89 29.60 -17.21
C GLU A 35 -109.20 29.16 -17.89
N ASN A 36 -109.10 28.38 -18.98
CA ASN A 36 -110.25 27.77 -19.65
C ASN A 36 -111.09 26.86 -18.72
N GLN A 37 -110.47 26.21 -17.73
CA GLN A 37 -111.18 25.47 -16.68
C GLN A 37 -111.94 26.39 -15.72
N LYS A 38 -111.37 27.54 -15.31
CA LYS A 38 -112.08 28.54 -14.50
C LYS A 38 -113.27 29.11 -15.26
N GLU A 39 -113.08 29.47 -16.53
CA GLU A 39 -114.16 29.91 -17.42
C GLU A 39 -115.26 28.85 -17.56
N SER A 40 -114.92 27.56 -17.59
CA SER A 40 -115.92 26.47 -17.61
C SER A 40 -116.77 26.40 -16.34
N VAL A 41 -116.23 26.76 -15.17
CA VAL A 41 -117.03 26.86 -13.93
C VAL A 41 -117.92 28.11 -13.95
N VAL A 42 -117.39 29.25 -14.38
CA VAL A 42 -118.13 30.53 -14.43
C VAL A 42 -119.23 30.51 -15.50
N GLY A 43 -118.93 30.03 -16.71
CA GLY A 43 -119.86 29.93 -17.84
C GLY A 43 -121.05 29.01 -17.52
N ARG A 44 -120.78 27.78 -17.05
CA ARG A 44 -121.84 26.85 -16.61
C ARG A 44 -122.68 27.42 -15.48
N LYS A 45 -122.09 28.16 -14.52
CA LYS A 45 -122.86 28.83 -13.46
C LYS A 45 -123.77 29.92 -14.03
N SER A 46 -123.23 30.82 -14.87
CA SER A 46 -124.00 31.88 -15.52
C SER A 46 -125.16 31.33 -16.36
N LEU A 47 -124.92 30.24 -17.09
CA LEU A 47 -125.93 29.56 -17.89
C LEU A 47 -127.03 28.92 -17.02
N ALA A 48 -126.65 28.26 -15.92
CA ALA A 48 -127.62 27.71 -14.96
C ALA A 48 -128.46 28.80 -14.29
N ASP A 49 -127.88 29.94 -13.95
CA ASP A 49 -128.59 31.06 -13.34
C ASP A 49 -129.52 31.77 -14.33
N LYS A 50 -129.11 31.98 -15.60
CA LYS A 50 -130.00 32.43 -16.69
C LYS A 50 -131.16 31.47 -16.93
N THR A 51 -130.93 30.17 -16.82
CA THR A 51 -131.97 29.13 -16.99
C THR A 51 -132.97 29.11 -15.84
N LYS A 52 -132.54 29.42 -14.60
CA LYS A 52 -133.44 29.63 -13.45
C LYS A 52 -134.29 30.89 -13.65
N GLU A 53 -133.67 31.97 -14.13
CA GLU A 53 -134.37 33.25 -14.28
C GLU A 53 -135.41 33.19 -15.39
N PHE A 54 -135.06 32.63 -16.56
CA PHE A 54 -136.01 32.37 -17.64
C PHE A 54 -137.26 31.57 -17.19
N ARG A 55 -137.11 30.66 -16.23
CA ARG A 55 -138.23 29.88 -15.68
C ARG A 55 -139.21 30.73 -14.84
N ARG A 56 -138.79 31.89 -14.33
CA ARG A 56 -139.59 32.80 -13.48
C ARG A 56 -140.38 33.85 -14.26
N ILE A 57 -140.00 34.11 -15.51
CA ILE A 57 -140.66 35.07 -16.41
C ILE A 57 -142.14 34.65 -16.65
N PRO A 58 -143.09 35.58 -16.89
CA PRO A 58 -144.44 35.25 -17.36
C PRO A 58 -144.46 34.52 -18.71
N ASP A 59 -145.49 33.74 -19.03
CA ASP A 59 -145.54 32.97 -20.28
C ASP A 59 -145.61 33.86 -21.53
N GLU A 60 -146.22 35.03 -21.40
CA GLU A 60 -146.32 36.08 -22.42
C GLU A 60 -144.94 36.66 -22.81
N GLU A 61 -144.03 36.78 -21.84
CA GLU A 61 -142.71 37.39 -22.02
C GLU A 61 -141.62 36.35 -22.36
N LYS A 62 -141.83 35.07 -22.02
CA LYS A 62 -140.88 33.98 -22.34
C LYS A 62 -140.52 33.90 -23.81
N LEU A 63 -141.48 34.10 -24.72
CA LEU A 63 -141.25 33.90 -26.15
C LEU A 63 -140.19 34.87 -26.72
N SER A 64 -140.06 36.07 -26.13
CA SER A 64 -138.95 37.00 -26.36
C SER A 64 -137.60 36.44 -25.86
N GLU A 65 -137.53 36.01 -24.60
CA GLU A 65 -136.28 35.65 -23.92
C GLU A 65 -135.75 34.24 -24.24
N VAL A 66 -136.56 33.35 -24.85
CA VAL A 66 -136.07 32.07 -25.40
C VAL A 66 -134.87 32.31 -26.32
N LYS A 67 -134.89 33.37 -27.12
CA LYS A 67 -133.81 33.70 -28.07
C LYS A 67 -132.51 34.11 -27.35
N THR A 68 -132.63 34.83 -26.24
CA THR A 68 -131.50 35.20 -25.37
C THR A 68 -130.89 33.97 -24.70
N LEU A 69 -131.74 33.10 -24.14
CA LEU A 69 -131.30 31.88 -23.46
C LEU A 69 -130.65 30.89 -24.43
N LEU A 70 -131.26 30.65 -25.59
CA LEU A 70 -130.73 29.75 -26.62
C LEU A 70 -129.35 30.22 -27.11
N LYS A 71 -129.17 31.52 -27.31
CA LYS A 71 -127.86 32.11 -27.68
C LYS A 71 -126.82 31.94 -26.57
N ALA A 72 -127.22 32.01 -25.29
CA ALA A 72 -126.32 31.74 -24.17
C ALA A 72 -125.88 30.26 -24.12
N TYR A 73 -126.80 29.32 -24.38
CA TYR A 73 -126.48 27.90 -24.52
C TYR A 73 -125.52 27.64 -25.69
N GLN A 74 -125.77 28.24 -26.86
CA GLN A 74 -124.89 28.13 -28.02
C GLN A 74 -123.47 28.61 -27.72
N ILE A 75 -123.32 29.78 -27.08
CA ILE A 75 -122.01 30.33 -26.73
C ILE A 75 -121.23 29.40 -25.78
N GLU A 76 -121.88 28.78 -24.79
CA GLU A 76 -121.18 27.86 -23.88
C GLU A 76 -120.81 26.53 -24.58
N ILE A 77 -121.60 26.07 -25.54
CA ILE A 77 -121.27 24.91 -26.39
C ILE A 77 -120.08 25.24 -27.30
N ASP A 78 -120.08 26.39 -27.98
CA ASP A 78 -118.96 26.85 -28.82
C ASP A 78 -117.67 27.00 -28.00
N ASN A 79 -117.78 27.55 -26.78
CA ASN A 79 -116.66 27.65 -25.85
C ASN A 79 -116.18 26.27 -25.36
N LEU A 80 -117.09 25.33 -25.07
CA LEU A 80 -116.74 23.95 -24.73
C LEU A 80 -115.97 23.27 -25.87
N THR A 81 -116.44 23.40 -27.11
CA THR A 81 -115.76 22.88 -28.30
C THR A 81 -114.40 23.55 -28.53
N ARG A 82 -114.26 24.86 -28.33
CA ARG A 82 -112.96 25.56 -28.42
C ARG A 82 -111.95 25.01 -27.40
N ARG A 83 -112.39 24.84 -26.15
CA ARG A 83 -111.56 24.35 -25.04
C ARG A 83 -111.09 22.91 -25.24
N SER A 84 -112.00 22.03 -25.68
CA SER A 84 -111.67 20.64 -26.00
C SER A 84 -110.59 20.57 -27.08
N LYS A 85 -110.81 21.25 -28.22
CA LYS A 85 -109.85 21.33 -29.33
C LYS A 85 -108.49 21.91 -28.92
N LEU A 86 -108.45 22.88 -28.00
CA LEU A 86 -107.20 23.46 -27.53
C LEU A 86 -106.37 22.44 -26.72
N ALA A 87 -107.01 21.74 -25.77
CA ALA A 87 -106.37 20.70 -24.99
C ALA A 87 -105.93 19.50 -25.86
N GLU A 88 -106.79 19.07 -26.79
CA GLU A 88 -106.50 18.01 -27.77
C GLU A 88 -105.28 18.35 -28.65
N ASN A 89 -105.26 19.55 -29.25
CA ASN A 89 -104.14 20.00 -30.09
C ASN A 89 -102.83 20.13 -29.28
N SER A 90 -102.89 20.71 -28.07
CA SER A 90 -101.71 20.85 -27.20
C SER A 90 -101.12 19.48 -26.85
N PHE A 91 -101.97 18.52 -26.47
CA PHE A 91 -101.54 17.15 -26.20
C PHE A 91 -100.95 16.46 -27.44
N LEU A 92 -101.62 16.53 -28.59
CA LEU A 92 -101.17 15.86 -29.81
C LEU A 92 -99.85 16.44 -30.36
N ASN A 93 -99.61 17.75 -30.21
CA ASN A 93 -98.34 18.37 -30.56
C ASN A 93 -97.17 17.80 -29.75
N VAL A 94 -97.34 17.65 -28.43
CA VAL A 94 -96.32 17.04 -27.54
C VAL A 94 -96.16 15.56 -27.85
N TYR A 95 -97.26 14.83 -28.01
CA TYR A 95 -97.24 13.40 -28.32
C TYR A 95 -96.47 13.13 -29.62
N LYS A 96 -96.67 13.94 -30.67
CA LYS A 96 -95.91 13.79 -31.92
C LYS A 96 -94.40 13.98 -31.69
N LEU A 97 -94.01 15.08 -31.02
CA LEU A 97 -92.59 15.38 -30.76
C LEU A 97 -91.90 14.28 -29.95
N LEU A 98 -92.59 13.67 -28.99
CA LEU A 98 -92.04 12.59 -28.17
C LEU A 98 -92.15 11.19 -28.79
N ALA A 99 -93.11 10.94 -29.70
CA ALA A 99 -93.23 9.67 -30.42
C ALA A 99 -92.19 9.54 -31.55
N GLU A 100 -91.75 10.67 -32.12
CA GLU A 100 -90.63 10.73 -33.07
C GLU A 100 -89.25 10.81 -32.38
N ALA A 101 -89.22 10.95 -31.04
CA ALA A 101 -87.99 11.04 -30.26
C ALA A 101 -87.42 9.65 -29.88
N PRO A 102 -86.14 9.36 -30.19
CA PRO A 102 -85.48 8.15 -29.69
C PRO A 102 -85.11 8.27 -28.20
N ASP A 103 -85.08 7.14 -27.49
CA ASP A 103 -84.72 7.05 -26.06
C ASP A 103 -83.40 7.80 -25.74
N PRO A 104 -83.39 8.77 -24.80
CA PRO A 104 -82.18 9.49 -24.42
C PRO A 104 -81.29 8.71 -23.45
N TYR A 105 -81.76 7.63 -22.81
CA TYR A 105 -80.98 6.90 -21.82
C TYR A 105 -79.67 6.30 -22.39
N PRO A 106 -79.66 5.60 -23.55
CA PRO A 106 -78.41 5.11 -24.15
C PRO A 106 -77.43 6.20 -24.58
N LEU A 107 -77.92 7.41 -24.91
CA LEU A 107 -77.06 8.57 -25.19
C LEU A 107 -76.34 9.06 -23.93
N LEU A 108 -77.07 9.16 -22.82
CA LEU A 108 -76.54 9.64 -21.53
C LEU A 108 -75.60 8.62 -20.89
N ASP A 109 -75.92 7.32 -21.00
CA ASP A 109 -75.06 6.22 -20.55
C ASP A 109 -73.70 6.25 -21.26
N VAL A 110 -73.69 6.26 -22.60
CA VAL A 110 -72.46 6.37 -23.40
C VAL A 110 -71.70 7.68 -23.12
N ALA A 111 -72.38 8.80 -22.90
CA ALA A 111 -71.73 10.07 -22.56
C ALA A 111 -71.07 10.05 -21.16
N SER A 112 -71.70 9.41 -20.18
CA SER A 112 -71.13 9.16 -18.85
C SER A 112 -69.88 8.28 -18.94
N ASP A 113 -70.00 7.18 -19.69
CA ASP A 113 -68.93 6.20 -19.90
C ASP A 113 -67.72 6.80 -20.64
N GLN A 114 -67.96 7.69 -21.62
CA GLN A 114 -66.92 8.49 -22.28
C GLN A 114 -66.28 9.52 -21.34
N SER A 115 -67.05 10.16 -20.44
CA SER A 115 -66.51 11.10 -19.46
C SER A 115 -65.49 10.44 -18.51
N VAL A 116 -65.80 9.23 -18.02
CA VAL A 116 -64.88 8.41 -17.21
C VAL A 116 -63.61 8.08 -18.01
N LYS A 117 -63.76 7.56 -19.23
CA LYS A 117 -62.63 7.18 -20.10
C LYS A 117 -61.73 8.37 -20.47
N VAL A 118 -62.28 9.58 -20.60
CA VAL A 118 -61.51 10.82 -20.80
C VAL A 118 -60.75 11.24 -19.53
N ALA A 119 -61.30 11.01 -18.34
CA ALA A 119 -60.58 11.24 -17.09
C ALA A 119 -59.43 10.24 -16.90
N GLU A 120 -59.66 8.94 -17.17
CA GLU A 120 -58.64 7.90 -17.15
C GLU A 120 -57.52 8.17 -18.16
N ALA A 121 -57.87 8.52 -19.41
CA ALA A 121 -56.89 8.86 -20.45
C ALA A 121 -55.97 10.01 -20.04
N ARG A 122 -56.50 11.08 -19.43
CA ARG A 122 -55.69 12.20 -18.90
C ARG A 122 -54.76 11.77 -17.77
N GLY A 123 -55.20 10.84 -16.92
CA GLY A 123 -54.35 10.25 -15.88
C GLY A 123 -53.17 9.47 -16.49
N LEU A 124 -53.45 8.65 -17.51
CA LEU A 124 -52.44 7.89 -18.24
C LEU A 124 -51.47 8.80 -19.03
N GLU A 125 -51.96 9.88 -19.67
CA GLU A 125 -51.13 10.87 -20.35
C GLU A 125 -50.15 11.56 -19.38
N SER A 126 -50.62 11.92 -18.18
CA SER A 126 -49.80 12.51 -17.12
C SER A 126 -48.68 11.56 -16.67
N GLU A 127 -49.01 10.29 -16.40
CA GLU A 127 -48.03 9.29 -15.99
C GLU A 127 -47.04 8.94 -17.11
N VAL A 128 -47.49 8.90 -18.37
CA VAL A 128 -46.60 8.74 -19.54
C VAL A 128 -45.61 9.90 -19.67
N MET A 129 -46.00 11.14 -19.35
CA MET A 129 -45.06 12.26 -19.33
C MET A 129 -44.08 12.16 -18.16
N ARG A 130 -44.55 11.83 -16.95
CA ARG A 130 -43.70 11.61 -15.77
C ARG A 130 -42.64 10.53 -16.02
N LEU A 131 -43.05 9.39 -16.59
CA LEU A 131 -42.15 8.28 -16.94
C LEU A 131 -41.16 8.64 -18.05
N ARG A 132 -41.54 9.52 -19.01
CA ARG A 132 -40.62 10.03 -20.04
C ARG A 132 -39.56 10.96 -19.46
N GLU A 133 -39.93 11.82 -18.52
CA GLU A 133 -39.00 12.70 -17.82
C GLU A 133 -38.00 11.89 -16.98
N GLU A 134 -38.50 10.93 -16.18
CA GLU A 134 -37.68 10.00 -15.39
C GLU A 134 -36.71 9.18 -16.28
N ASN A 135 -37.18 8.65 -17.40
CA ASN A 135 -36.32 7.94 -18.36
C ASN A 135 -35.26 8.88 -18.99
N GLY A 136 -35.60 10.15 -19.21
CA GLY A 136 -34.69 11.19 -19.66
C GLY A 136 -33.60 11.53 -18.64
N GLU A 137 -33.94 11.61 -17.35
CA GLU A 137 -32.95 11.76 -16.29
C GLU A 137 -32.03 10.56 -16.15
N LEU A 138 -32.58 9.34 -16.17
CA LEU A 138 -31.79 8.11 -16.05
C LEU A 138 -30.79 8.00 -17.22
N ARG A 139 -31.19 8.39 -18.44
CA ARG A 139 -30.27 8.47 -19.59
C ARG A 139 -29.15 9.49 -19.40
N LYS A 140 -29.42 10.66 -18.80
CA LYS A 140 -28.37 11.65 -18.45
C LYS A 140 -27.39 11.06 -17.43
N LYS A 141 -27.91 10.46 -16.35
CA LYS A 141 -27.12 9.84 -15.28
C LYS A 141 -26.24 8.70 -15.81
N VAL A 142 -26.74 7.86 -16.72
CA VAL A 142 -25.93 6.82 -17.40
C VAL A 142 -24.85 7.42 -18.30
N ALA A 143 -25.14 8.49 -19.05
CA ALA A 143 -24.14 9.16 -19.88
C ALA A 143 -23.03 9.82 -19.04
N GLU A 144 -23.38 10.39 -17.88
CA GLU A 144 -22.45 10.95 -16.90
C GLU A 144 -21.55 9.87 -16.29
N VAL A 145 -22.11 8.75 -15.82
CA VAL A 145 -21.34 7.61 -15.30
C VAL A 145 -20.36 7.08 -16.34
N ASN A 146 -20.78 6.88 -17.59
CA ASN A 146 -19.91 6.43 -18.67
C ASN A 146 -18.75 7.42 -18.94
N ALA A 147 -19.00 8.73 -18.82
CA ALA A 147 -17.97 9.76 -18.95
C ALA A 147 -16.99 9.74 -17.76
N LEU A 148 -17.49 9.53 -16.54
CA LEU A 148 -16.68 9.40 -15.32
C LEU A 148 -15.83 8.13 -15.33
N GLU A 149 -16.35 6.99 -15.79
CA GLU A 149 -15.56 5.76 -15.99
C GLU A 149 -14.45 5.97 -17.03
N GLY A 150 -14.77 6.63 -18.15
CA GLY A 150 -13.80 7.00 -19.17
C GLY A 150 -12.72 8.00 -18.70
N ALA A 151 -13.05 8.85 -17.72
CA ALA A 151 -12.09 9.73 -17.06
C ALA A 151 -11.25 8.97 -16.03
N LYS A 152 -11.88 8.12 -15.21
CA LYS A 152 -11.21 7.27 -14.21
C LYS A 152 -10.18 6.37 -14.86
N LYS A 153 -10.54 5.63 -15.92
CA LYS A 153 -9.61 4.74 -16.63
C LYS A 153 -8.38 5.48 -17.16
N LYS A 154 -8.52 6.73 -17.60
CA LYS A 154 -7.38 7.58 -18.01
C LYS A 154 -6.51 8.00 -16.81
N ALA A 155 -7.11 8.28 -15.67
CA ALA A 155 -6.37 8.54 -14.43
C ALA A 155 -5.62 7.29 -13.95
N ASP A 156 -6.29 6.14 -13.89
CA ASP A 156 -5.73 4.83 -13.52
C ASP A 156 -4.49 4.52 -14.40
N THR A 157 -4.61 4.56 -15.73
CA THR A 157 -3.46 4.35 -16.64
C THR A 157 -2.34 5.39 -16.53
N ARG A 158 -2.62 6.57 -15.96
CA ARG A 158 -1.60 7.60 -15.70
C ARG A 158 -0.89 7.37 -14.38
N VAL A 159 -1.54 6.75 -13.39
CA VAL A 159 -0.91 6.29 -12.15
C VAL A 159 0.04 5.14 -12.47
N GLU A 160 -0.42 4.11 -13.19
CA GLU A 160 0.40 2.97 -13.65
C GLU A 160 1.69 3.45 -14.37
N GLN A 161 1.56 4.39 -15.32
CA GLN A 161 2.69 4.98 -16.06
C GLN A 161 3.61 5.91 -15.24
N LEU A 162 3.22 6.33 -14.04
CA LEU A 162 4.07 7.08 -13.11
C LEU A 162 4.77 6.15 -12.12
N GLU A 163 4.08 5.09 -11.69
CA GLU A 163 4.63 4.02 -10.85
C GLU A 163 5.72 3.24 -11.60
N GLU A 164 5.47 2.79 -12.83
CA GLU A 164 6.47 2.13 -13.70
C GLU A 164 7.73 2.99 -13.90
N LYS A 165 7.56 4.30 -14.13
CA LYS A 165 8.69 5.24 -14.28
C LYS A 165 9.44 5.46 -12.98
N MET A 166 8.74 5.49 -11.84
CA MET A 166 9.35 5.62 -10.54
C MET A 166 10.15 4.36 -10.18
N GLU A 167 9.60 3.18 -10.42
CA GLU A 167 10.29 1.89 -10.24
C GLU A 167 11.53 1.80 -11.15
N GLY A 168 11.40 2.15 -12.44
CA GLY A 168 12.54 2.22 -13.37
C GLY A 168 13.65 3.17 -12.91
N MET A 169 13.31 4.37 -12.45
CA MET A 169 14.29 5.33 -11.89
C MET A 169 14.93 4.81 -10.59
N ILE A 170 14.18 4.13 -9.72
CA ILE A 170 14.71 3.52 -8.50
C ILE A 170 15.69 2.40 -8.87
N GLN A 171 15.33 1.52 -9.80
CA GLN A 171 16.19 0.42 -10.24
C GLN A 171 17.47 0.92 -10.92
N GLU A 172 17.39 1.99 -11.73
CA GLU A 172 18.57 2.68 -12.30
C GLU A 172 19.47 3.24 -11.19
N LYS A 173 18.91 3.86 -10.14
CA LYS A 173 19.70 4.41 -9.03
C LYS A 173 20.29 3.34 -8.10
N VAL A 174 19.58 2.24 -7.86
CA VAL A 174 20.09 1.09 -7.11
C VAL A 174 21.26 0.47 -7.87
N THR A 175 21.08 0.10 -9.13
CA THR A 175 22.14 -0.50 -9.95
C THR A 175 23.34 0.43 -10.17
N GLN A 176 23.14 1.75 -10.27
CA GLN A 176 24.25 2.71 -10.25
C GLN A 176 25.03 2.65 -8.93
N LYS A 177 24.35 2.60 -7.77
CA LYS A 177 25.02 2.53 -6.46
C LYS A 177 25.67 1.18 -6.18
N GLU A 178 25.10 0.08 -6.64
CA GLU A 178 25.72 -1.25 -6.59
C GLU A 178 27.02 -1.27 -7.41
N ASN A 179 27.00 -0.74 -8.63
CA ASN A 179 28.20 -0.65 -9.48
C ASN A 179 29.27 0.28 -8.89
N GLU A 180 28.90 1.45 -8.34
CA GLU A 180 29.83 2.32 -7.61
C GLU A 180 30.47 1.59 -6.41
N LEU A 181 29.65 0.92 -5.58
CA LEU A 181 30.14 0.20 -4.41
C LEU A 181 31.09 -0.93 -4.81
N ASN A 182 30.68 -1.78 -5.75
CA ASN A 182 31.49 -2.88 -6.28
C ASN A 182 32.85 -2.39 -6.79
N ALA A 183 32.87 -1.30 -7.59
CA ALA A 183 34.12 -0.70 -8.06
C ALA A 183 35.06 -0.27 -6.91
N THR A 184 34.52 0.33 -5.84
CA THR A 184 35.34 0.69 -4.67
C THR A 184 35.77 -0.50 -3.82
N TYR A 185 35.02 -1.61 -3.83
CA TYR A 185 35.44 -2.85 -3.17
C TYR A 185 36.53 -3.56 -3.98
N ASP A 186 36.38 -3.67 -5.29
CA ASP A 186 37.38 -4.21 -6.21
C ASP A 186 38.71 -3.44 -6.12
N GLU A 187 38.66 -2.11 -6.04
CA GLU A 187 39.86 -1.26 -5.87
C GLU A 187 40.53 -1.52 -4.52
N LYS A 188 39.75 -1.58 -3.42
CA LYS A 188 40.29 -1.93 -2.09
C LYS A 188 40.92 -3.32 -2.08
N ILE A 189 40.26 -4.32 -2.69
CA ILE A 189 40.78 -5.69 -2.80
C ILE A 189 42.11 -5.68 -3.54
N ARG A 190 42.19 -5.08 -4.74
CA ARG A 190 43.45 -4.95 -5.50
C ARG A 190 44.56 -4.30 -4.66
N ASN A 191 44.27 -3.22 -3.96
CA ASN A 191 45.22 -2.51 -3.10
C ASN A 191 45.68 -3.34 -1.89
N TYR A 192 44.78 -4.15 -1.29
CA TYR A 192 45.14 -5.08 -0.22
C TYR A 192 45.99 -6.25 -0.72
N GLU A 193 45.65 -6.85 -1.86
CA GLU A 193 46.44 -7.91 -2.48
C GLU A 193 47.84 -7.44 -2.90
N GLU A 194 47.97 -6.23 -3.46
CA GLU A 194 49.27 -5.65 -3.81
C GLU A 194 50.13 -5.44 -2.55
N ARG A 195 49.53 -4.91 -1.48
CA ARG A 195 50.20 -4.77 -0.19
C ARG A 195 50.58 -6.13 0.42
N GLU A 196 49.74 -7.15 0.28
CA GLU A 196 50.05 -8.53 0.73
C GLU A 196 51.22 -9.13 -0.07
N ARG A 197 51.23 -8.96 -1.40
CA ARG A 197 52.34 -9.36 -2.26
C ARG A 197 53.65 -8.68 -1.85
N ASP A 198 53.62 -7.38 -1.55
CA ASP A 198 54.82 -6.63 -1.14
C ASP A 198 55.30 -6.98 0.27
N LEU A 199 54.39 -7.17 1.23
CA LEU A 199 54.76 -7.70 2.55
C LEU A 199 55.33 -9.13 2.44
N THR A 200 54.80 -9.95 1.53
CA THR A 200 55.31 -11.30 1.26
C THR A 200 56.72 -11.26 0.67
N LYS A 201 57.00 -10.36 -0.29
CA LYS A 201 58.35 -10.11 -0.81
C LYS A 201 59.30 -9.66 0.30
N GLN A 202 58.89 -8.72 1.15
CA GLN A 202 59.71 -8.23 2.27
C GLN A 202 60.03 -9.34 3.28
N VAL A 203 59.04 -10.16 3.64
CA VAL A 203 59.21 -11.32 4.52
C VAL A 203 60.11 -12.39 3.89
N GLN A 204 60.03 -12.60 2.57
CA GLN A 204 60.95 -13.48 1.86
C GLN A 204 62.39 -12.94 1.89
N VAL A 205 62.61 -11.68 1.50
CA VAL A 205 63.94 -11.04 1.54
C VAL A 205 64.54 -11.07 2.95
N ALA A 206 63.75 -10.82 4.00
CA ALA A 206 64.21 -10.92 5.38
C ALA A 206 64.58 -12.36 5.79
N ARG A 207 63.84 -13.38 5.31
CA ARG A 207 64.18 -14.80 5.54
C ARG A 207 65.46 -15.20 4.80
N ASP A 208 65.64 -14.74 3.57
CA ASP A 208 66.84 -14.99 2.78
C ASP A 208 68.06 -14.28 3.40
N GLN A 209 67.92 -13.04 3.87
CA GLN A 209 68.97 -12.35 4.66
C GLN A 209 69.33 -13.10 5.96
N ILE A 210 68.34 -13.61 6.71
CA ILE A 210 68.60 -14.42 7.91
C ILE A 210 69.31 -15.74 7.54
N ARG A 211 68.97 -16.33 6.40
CA ARG A 211 69.64 -17.54 5.90
C ARG A 211 71.09 -17.24 5.51
N ASP A 212 71.35 -16.15 4.79
CA ASP A 212 72.69 -15.77 4.39
C ASP A 212 73.57 -15.35 5.57
N LEU A 213 73.00 -14.67 6.58
CA LEU A 213 73.69 -14.40 7.85
C LEU A 213 74.02 -15.68 8.63
N ARG A 214 73.15 -16.70 8.60
CA ARG A 214 73.44 -18.03 9.18
C ARG A 214 74.55 -18.74 8.39
N ASN A 215 74.42 -18.84 7.07
CA ASN A 215 75.43 -19.41 6.18
C ASN A 215 76.81 -18.74 6.39
N PHE A 216 76.83 -17.42 6.52
CA PHE A 216 78.04 -16.63 6.79
C PHE A 216 78.60 -16.89 8.20
N SER A 217 77.73 -16.95 9.23
CA SER A 217 78.11 -17.27 10.60
C SER A 217 78.72 -18.67 10.70
N GLU A 218 78.08 -19.67 10.09
CA GLU A 218 78.55 -21.07 10.00
C GLU A 218 79.90 -21.14 9.24
N THR A 219 80.02 -20.43 8.12
CA THR A 219 81.28 -20.35 7.35
C THR A 219 82.40 -19.65 8.13
N SER A 220 82.07 -18.62 8.91
CA SER A 220 83.02 -17.88 9.74
C SER A 220 83.47 -18.72 10.93
N GLN A 221 82.54 -19.43 11.58
CA GLN A 221 82.85 -20.38 12.66
C GLN A 221 83.71 -21.54 12.15
N ALA A 222 83.41 -22.09 10.96
CA ALA A 222 84.24 -23.11 10.32
C ALA A 222 85.67 -22.60 10.02
N LYS A 223 85.83 -21.36 9.56
CA LYS A 223 87.14 -20.72 9.36
C LYS A 223 87.90 -20.48 10.67
N LEU A 224 87.22 -20.08 11.74
CA LEU A 224 87.82 -19.93 13.06
C LEU A 224 88.24 -21.29 13.64
N LEU A 225 87.49 -22.35 13.39
CA LEU A 225 87.86 -23.72 13.78
C LEU A 225 89.05 -24.25 12.96
N ASP A 226 89.09 -24.04 11.64
CA ASP A 226 90.26 -24.34 10.79
C ASP A 226 91.49 -23.53 11.22
N GLN A 227 91.33 -22.25 11.57
CA GLN A 227 92.44 -21.44 12.10
C GLN A 227 92.90 -21.92 13.48
N SER A 228 91.99 -22.28 14.39
CA SER A 228 92.34 -22.88 15.69
C SER A 228 93.10 -24.18 15.47
N GLN A 229 92.57 -25.10 14.66
CA GLN A 229 93.22 -26.38 14.36
C GLN A 229 94.60 -26.19 13.74
N ARG A 230 94.82 -25.17 12.92
CA ARG A 230 96.16 -24.81 12.42
C ARG A 230 97.07 -24.26 13.50
N GLN A 231 96.57 -23.42 14.41
CA GLN A 231 97.34 -22.93 15.55
C GLN A 231 97.68 -24.07 16.51
N ASP A 232 96.75 -24.98 16.78
CA ASP A 232 96.97 -26.20 17.57
C ASP A 232 98.00 -27.12 16.88
N GLN A 233 97.92 -27.29 15.56
CA GLN A 233 98.88 -28.06 14.76
C GLN A 233 100.27 -27.40 14.72
N GLU A 234 100.35 -26.08 14.62
CA GLU A 234 101.60 -25.30 14.72
C GLU A 234 102.20 -25.41 16.13
N VAL A 235 101.39 -25.30 17.19
CA VAL A 235 101.82 -25.48 18.58
C VAL A 235 102.33 -26.90 18.80
N MET A 236 101.62 -27.94 18.34
CA MET A 236 102.08 -29.32 18.42
C MET A 236 103.37 -29.56 17.61
N SER A 237 103.52 -28.92 16.45
CA SER A 237 104.78 -28.95 15.68
C SER A 237 105.93 -28.26 16.42
N ARG A 238 105.66 -27.13 17.09
CA ARG A 238 106.66 -26.42 17.93
C ARG A 238 107.00 -27.21 19.18
N LEU A 239 106.06 -27.92 19.79
CA LEU A 239 106.32 -28.82 20.91
C LEU A 239 107.20 -30.00 20.45
N ALA A 240 106.93 -30.61 19.30
CA ALA A 240 107.81 -31.64 18.75
C ALA A 240 109.21 -31.12 18.36
N GLU A 241 109.32 -29.89 17.84
CA GLU A 241 110.61 -29.21 17.65
C GLU A 241 111.36 -29.00 18.98
N LEU A 242 110.63 -28.62 20.05
CA LEU A 242 111.21 -28.43 21.38
C LEU A 242 111.61 -29.75 22.05
N GLU A 243 110.83 -30.83 21.92
CA GLU A 243 111.19 -32.18 22.41
C GLU A 243 112.45 -32.71 21.72
N MET A 244 112.61 -32.47 20.40
CA MET A 244 113.84 -32.80 19.68
C MET A 244 115.04 -31.98 20.18
N LEU A 245 114.86 -30.68 20.41
CA LEU A 245 115.89 -29.81 20.97
C LEU A 245 116.23 -30.18 22.42
N GLU A 246 115.25 -30.58 23.23
CA GLU A 246 115.44 -31.06 24.60
C GLU A 246 116.25 -32.36 24.61
N SER A 247 115.91 -33.34 23.75
CA SER A 247 116.65 -34.59 23.68
C SER A 247 118.10 -34.41 23.20
N ASP A 248 118.37 -33.51 22.24
CA ASP A 248 119.74 -33.17 21.86
C ASP A 248 120.46 -32.30 22.91
N LEU A 249 119.73 -31.53 23.74
CA LEU A 249 120.28 -30.81 24.89
C LEU A 249 120.59 -31.76 26.07
N GLU A 250 119.79 -32.80 26.31
CA GLU A 250 120.11 -33.89 27.24
C GLU A 250 121.36 -34.67 26.76
N ARG A 251 121.48 -34.93 25.46
CA ARG A 251 122.70 -35.51 24.85
C ARG A 251 123.90 -34.59 24.99
N ALA A 252 123.72 -33.27 24.87
CA ALA A 252 124.78 -32.30 25.11
C ALA A 252 125.19 -32.28 26.59
N ASN A 253 124.23 -32.20 27.52
CA ASN A 253 124.47 -32.16 28.96
C ASN A 253 125.08 -33.46 29.49
N SER A 254 124.61 -34.62 29.04
CA SER A 254 125.21 -35.91 29.41
C SER A 254 126.64 -36.08 28.86
N ARG A 255 126.93 -35.52 27.68
CA ARG A 255 128.32 -35.40 27.16
C ARG A 255 129.16 -34.42 27.99
N VAL A 256 128.60 -33.27 28.39
CA VAL A 256 129.27 -32.29 29.27
C VAL A 256 129.58 -32.92 30.62
N ALA A 257 128.60 -33.50 31.32
CA ALA A 257 128.82 -34.20 32.58
C ALA A 257 129.81 -35.38 32.49
N SER A 258 129.89 -36.05 31.33
CA SER A 258 130.93 -37.07 31.06
C SER A 258 132.33 -36.46 30.90
N VAL A 259 132.45 -35.28 30.28
CA VAL A 259 133.70 -34.52 30.16
C VAL A 259 134.09 -33.87 31.48
N GLU A 260 133.13 -33.39 32.27
CA GLU A 260 133.34 -32.81 33.59
C GLU A 260 133.84 -33.86 34.57
N ARG A 261 133.22 -35.06 34.65
CA ARG A 261 133.78 -36.19 35.43
C ARG A 261 135.21 -36.54 35.03
N ARG A 262 135.56 -36.47 33.74
CA ARG A 262 136.95 -36.66 33.27
C ARG A 262 137.85 -35.51 33.69
N ASN A 263 137.34 -34.28 33.71
CA ASN A 263 138.05 -33.10 34.20
C ASN A 263 138.27 -33.18 35.72
N GLU A 264 137.31 -33.67 36.49
CA GLU A 264 137.43 -33.88 37.95
C GLU A 264 138.43 -34.99 38.28
N LEU A 265 138.42 -36.11 37.53
CA LEU A 265 139.45 -37.15 37.64
C LEU A 265 140.85 -36.60 37.32
N LEU A 266 141.00 -35.85 36.22
CA LEU A 266 142.27 -35.20 35.87
C LEU A 266 142.68 -34.11 36.87
N ARG A 267 141.73 -33.39 37.49
CA ARG A 267 142.01 -32.43 38.56
C ARG A 267 142.47 -33.12 39.82
N ALA A 268 141.85 -34.23 40.24
CA ALA A 268 142.32 -35.04 41.37
C ALA A 268 143.73 -35.60 41.12
N GLU A 269 144.04 -35.99 39.88
CA GLU A 269 145.37 -36.43 39.44
C GLU A 269 146.40 -35.28 39.49
N ILE A 270 146.00 -34.04 39.15
CA ILE A 270 146.82 -32.83 39.29
C ILE A 270 146.98 -32.39 40.75
N GLU A 271 145.95 -32.48 41.58
CA GLU A 271 145.99 -32.17 43.02
C GLU A 271 146.98 -33.11 43.75
N ALA A 272 147.01 -34.39 43.35
CA ALA A 272 147.97 -35.38 43.84
C ALA A 272 149.44 -35.11 43.41
N VAL A 273 149.66 -34.41 42.29
CA VAL A 273 151.01 -34.02 41.82
C VAL A 273 151.46 -32.68 42.41
N ARG A 274 150.53 -31.83 42.87
CA ARG A 274 150.81 -30.46 43.36
C ARG A 274 150.86 -30.33 44.89
N SER A 275 150.89 -31.43 45.65
CA SER A 275 150.77 -31.40 47.13
C SER A 275 151.93 -32.08 47.87
N GLY A 276 153.06 -31.37 47.97
CA GLY A 276 154.14 -31.65 48.93
C GLY A 276 154.69 -30.36 49.54
N SER A 277 154.67 -30.23 50.87
CA SER A 277 154.83 -28.98 51.66
C SER A 277 153.69 -27.97 51.46
N GLU A 278 152.96 -27.44 52.44
CA GLU A 278 152.79 -27.63 53.92
C GLU A 278 151.30 -27.27 54.21
N THR A 279 150.40 -28.14 54.68
CA THR A 279 150.14 -28.72 56.04
C THR A 279 149.47 -27.80 57.09
N ALA A 280 148.36 -28.31 57.67
CA ALA A 280 147.68 -27.92 58.93
C ALA A 280 146.84 -26.60 58.90
N ASP A 281 145.66 -26.44 59.52
CA ASP A 281 144.68 -27.28 60.26
C ASP A 281 143.35 -26.44 60.38
N LYS A 282 142.08 -26.82 60.67
CA LYS A 282 141.32 -27.98 61.21
C LYS A 282 139.98 -28.13 60.41
N TYR A 283 139.06 -29.11 60.51
CA TYR A 283 138.50 -29.98 61.59
C TYR A 283 137.58 -29.25 62.61
N VAL A 284 136.38 -29.71 63.03
CA VAL A 284 135.52 -30.90 62.79
C VAL A 284 134.04 -30.39 62.59
N LEU A 285 132.97 -31.16 62.28
CA LEU A 285 132.31 -32.24 63.06
C LEU A 285 131.21 -32.97 62.24
N ILE A 286 130.69 -34.10 62.73
CA ILE A 286 129.75 -35.02 62.03
C ILE A 286 128.52 -35.34 62.91
N LYS A 287 127.31 -35.32 62.31
CA LYS A 287 126.03 -36.05 62.58
C LYS A 287 124.84 -35.15 62.15
N ALA A 288 123.77 -35.58 61.47
CA ALA A 288 122.99 -36.84 61.40
C ALA A 288 121.92 -37.00 62.50
N CYS A 289 120.64 -36.88 62.11
CA CYS A 289 119.44 -37.56 62.65
C CYS A 289 118.18 -37.20 61.79
N ASP A 290 117.46 -38.25 61.37
CA ASP A 290 115.99 -38.47 61.46
C ASP A 290 114.97 -37.42 60.97
N GLU A 291 114.17 -37.82 59.94
CA GLU A 291 112.69 -38.05 59.92
C GLU A 291 111.69 -37.18 60.75
N PRO A 292 110.35 -37.19 60.44
CA PRO A 292 109.59 -37.85 59.35
C PRO A 292 108.52 -36.95 58.65
N GLU A 293 107.64 -37.59 57.88
CA GLU A 293 106.21 -37.34 57.55
C GLU A 293 105.48 -36.01 57.96
N VAL A 294 104.53 -35.60 57.11
CA VAL A 294 103.08 -35.53 57.45
C VAL A 294 102.25 -35.63 56.16
N ASP A 295 101.00 -36.10 56.29
CA ASP A 295 100.17 -36.66 55.22
C ASP A 295 98.92 -35.81 54.85
N LEU A 296 98.31 -36.16 53.71
CA LEU A 296 96.88 -36.08 53.35
C LEU A 296 96.01 -34.83 53.61
N SER A 297 95.27 -34.46 52.55
CA SER A 297 93.77 -34.46 52.46
C SER A 297 93.05 -33.18 52.03
N GLN A 298 91.75 -33.35 51.77
CA GLN A 298 90.82 -32.46 51.08
C GLN A 298 90.01 -31.59 52.07
N GLY A 299 89.46 -30.48 51.59
CA GLY A 299 88.50 -29.66 52.36
C GLY A 299 87.59 -28.83 51.45
N GLN A 300 86.35 -28.59 51.88
CA GLN A 300 85.33 -27.84 51.15
C GLN A 300 84.91 -26.59 51.93
N GLY A 301 84.38 -25.58 51.23
CA GLY A 301 83.29 -24.77 51.80
C GLY A 301 83.60 -23.32 52.24
N PRO A 302 82.58 -22.62 52.79
CA PRO A 302 82.21 -21.32 52.21
C PRO A 302 81.87 -20.20 53.23
N GLY A 303 81.48 -19.02 52.71
CA GLY A 303 80.90 -17.86 53.41
C GLY A 303 80.93 -16.63 52.48
N GLU A 304 79.83 -15.97 52.12
CA GLU A 304 79.06 -14.99 52.91
C GLU A 304 79.90 -13.73 53.26
N SER A 305 79.56 -12.50 52.84
CA SER A 305 78.33 -11.72 53.16
C SER A 305 78.52 -10.27 52.60
N ASP A 306 77.59 -9.31 52.45
CA ASP A 306 76.12 -9.24 52.55
C ASP A 306 75.57 -8.02 51.72
N CYS A 307 74.24 -7.88 51.60
CA CYS A 307 73.38 -6.66 51.54
C CYS A 307 73.87 -5.30 50.91
N ARG A 308 73.03 -4.45 50.29
CA ARG A 308 71.56 -4.28 50.44
C ARG A 308 70.88 -3.46 49.31
N ALA A 309 69.61 -3.80 49.01
CA ALA A 309 68.45 -2.96 48.60
C ALA A 309 68.54 -1.89 47.48
N GLY A 310 67.52 -1.87 46.60
CA GLY A 310 67.31 -0.80 45.61
C GLY A 310 66.07 -0.91 44.70
N SER A 311 65.00 -1.59 45.11
CA SER A 311 63.81 -1.84 44.26
C SER A 311 62.96 -0.59 44.01
N GLY A 312 62.37 -0.47 42.81
CA GLY A 312 61.56 0.69 42.43
C GLY A 312 60.70 0.51 41.17
N ASP A 313 59.81 -0.50 41.17
CA ASP A 313 58.78 -0.63 40.13
C ASP A 313 57.76 0.52 40.21
N GLY A 314 57.42 1.10 39.06
CA GLY A 314 56.55 2.28 38.93
C GLY A 314 55.53 2.14 37.80
N SER A 315 54.70 1.10 37.84
CA SER A 315 53.70 0.83 36.80
C SER A 315 52.30 1.32 37.19
N SER A 316 51.80 2.34 36.50
CA SER A 316 50.40 2.54 36.08
C SER A 316 50.08 4.02 35.82
N ILE A 317 49.55 4.32 34.64
CA ILE A 317 48.38 5.21 34.45
C ILE A 317 47.79 4.87 33.07
N ALA A 318 46.46 4.74 33.01
CA ALA A 318 45.74 4.47 31.77
C ALA A 318 45.16 5.75 31.16
N SER A 319 45.12 5.87 29.83
CA SER A 319 44.20 6.79 29.15
C SER A 319 44.04 6.50 27.65
N LEU A 320 42.77 6.51 27.22
CA LEU A 320 42.28 7.02 25.94
C LEU A 320 42.81 6.37 24.63
N ARG A 321 42.06 5.39 24.14
CA ARG A 321 41.07 5.68 23.08
C ARG A 321 39.90 4.70 23.08
#